data_AF-A0A530QS96-F1
#
_entry.id   AF-A0A530QS96-F1
#
_cell.length_a   1.000
_cell.length_b   1.000
_cell.length_c   1.000
_cell.angle_alpha   90.00
_cell.angle_beta   90.00
_cell.angle_gamma   90.00
#
_symmetry.space_group_name_H-M   'P 1'
#
loop_
_entity.id
_entity.type
_entity.pdbx_description
1 polymer ?
#
loop_
_entity_poly.entity_id
_entity_poly.type
_entity_poly.pdbx_seq_one_letter_code
_entity_poly.pdbx_strand_id
1 'polypeptide(L)'
;MQAPGRQQDFWSVTLSSPERAYLEVLMDVPETVSFEHANQLLQGMTTLSPRRMEQLLRKCTSVKVRRLFYWMAERNNYAWFKKLPAPKALDALGLGSGNRVLAKDGRLDSKYRITIPEEMWTAPALTTDKSAS
;
A
#
# COMPACT_ATOMS: atom_id res chain seq x y z
N MET A 1 -26.79 31.80 -32.53
CA MET A 1 -26.83 31.94 -31.06
C MET A 1 -25.99 30.83 -30.46
N GLN A 2 -24.84 31.14 -29.87
CA GLN A 2 -23.96 30.16 -29.23
C GLN A 2 -23.68 30.64 -27.81
N ALA A 3 -24.11 29.86 -26.81
CA ALA A 3 -23.82 30.13 -25.42
C ALA A 3 -22.36 29.77 -25.12
N PRO A 4 -21.57 30.64 -24.47
CA PRO A 4 -20.23 30.26 -24.02
C PRO A 4 -20.36 29.31 -22.82
N GLY A 5 -20.02 28.04 -23.05
CA GLY A 5 -19.81 27.06 -21.99
C GLY A 5 -18.69 27.55 -21.08
N ARG A 6 -19.02 27.73 -19.80
CA ARG A 6 -18.16 28.20 -18.72
C ARG A 6 -16.87 27.36 -18.68
N GLN A 7 -15.75 27.93 -19.14
CA GLN A 7 -14.42 27.39 -18.88
C GLN A 7 -14.27 27.38 -17.36
N GLN A 8 -14.31 26.20 -16.73
CA GLN A 8 -14.04 26.11 -15.30
C GLN A 8 -12.55 26.38 -15.13
N ASP A 9 -12.21 27.50 -14.50
CA ASP A 9 -10.85 27.82 -14.08
C ASP A 9 -10.43 26.80 -13.01
N PHE A 10 -9.87 25.67 -13.44
CA PHE A 10 -9.28 24.71 -12.53
C PHE A 10 -8.05 25.35 -11.88
N TRP A 11 -8.10 25.54 -10.57
CA TRP A 11 -6.91 25.92 -9.82
C TRP A 11 -5.88 24.79 -9.94
N SER A 12 -4.73 25.07 -10.56
CA SER A 12 -3.70 24.08 -10.84
C SER A 12 -2.95 23.69 -9.56
N VAL A 13 -3.51 22.74 -8.81
CA VAL A 13 -2.87 22.15 -7.63
C VAL A 13 -1.96 20.99 -8.07
N THR A 14 -0.72 20.99 -7.59
CA THR A 14 0.20 19.85 -7.80
C THR A 14 -0.20 18.71 -6.87
N LEU A 15 -0.54 17.55 -7.44
CA LEU A 15 -0.97 16.37 -6.69
C LEU A 15 -0.03 15.19 -6.97
N SER A 16 0.21 14.36 -5.95
CA SER A 16 0.87 13.06 -6.11
C SER A 16 0.04 12.16 -7.02
N SER A 17 0.72 11.35 -7.84
CA SER A 17 0.03 10.25 -8.52
C SER A 17 -0.49 9.25 -7.47
N PRO A 18 -1.57 8.50 -7.73
CA PRO A 18 -2.10 7.51 -6.78
C PRO A 18 -1.03 6.52 -6.30
N GLU A 19 -0.13 6.12 -7.21
CA GLU A 19 0.97 5.20 -6.90
C GLU A 19 1.95 5.79 -5.89
N ARG A 20 2.32 7.07 -6.07
CA ARG A 20 3.24 7.76 -5.17
C ARG A 20 2.57 8.06 -3.83
N ALA A 21 1.33 8.57 -3.86
CA ALA A 21 0.55 8.84 -2.66
C ALA A 21 0.41 7.59 -1.79
N TYR A 22 0.21 6.41 -2.40
CA TYR A 22 0.13 5.17 -1.64
C TYR A 22 1.45 4.80 -0.94
N LEU A 23 2.58 4.94 -1.62
CA LEU A 23 3.88 4.69 -0.99
C LEU A 23 4.18 5.68 0.15
N GLU A 24 3.70 6.92 0.04
CA GLU A 24 3.76 7.94 1.09
C GLU A 24 2.92 7.51 2.29
N VAL A 25 1.68 7.05 2.08
CA VAL A 25 0.82 6.48 3.14
C VAL A 25 1.51 5.31 3.87
N LEU A 26 2.23 4.44 3.16
CA LEU A 26 2.94 3.32 3.79
C LEU A 26 4.14 3.74 4.67
N MET A 27 4.68 4.94 4.48
CA MET A 27 5.73 5.48 5.37
C MET A 27 5.19 5.67 6.79
N ASP A 28 3.92 6.08 6.87
CA ASP A 28 3.21 6.49 8.07
C ASP A 28 2.58 5.34 8.85
N VAL A 29 2.64 4.11 8.33
CA VAL A 29 2.15 2.90 9.02
C VAL A 29 3.20 2.39 10.02
N PRO A 30 2.89 2.06 11.29
CA PRO A 30 1.58 2.09 11.92
C PRO A 30 1.28 3.38 12.72
N GLU A 31 2.14 4.39 12.62
CA GLU A 31 2.15 5.53 13.56
C GLU A 31 0.90 6.40 13.43
N THR A 32 0.63 6.92 12.23
CA THR A 32 -0.53 7.77 11.96
C THR A 32 -1.54 7.09 11.05
N VAL A 33 -1.12 6.07 10.29
CA VAL A 33 -1.99 5.27 9.44
C VAL A 33 -2.00 3.83 9.93
N SER A 34 -3.19 3.26 10.15
CA SER A 34 -3.30 1.85 10.55
C SER A 34 -3.07 0.91 9.35
N PHE A 35 -2.65 -0.33 9.63
CA PHE A 35 -2.52 -1.36 8.59
C PHE A 35 -3.83 -1.60 7.85
N GLU A 36 -4.95 -1.58 8.57
CA GLU A 36 -6.28 -1.76 8.01
C GLU A 36 -6.63 -0.60 7.06
N HIS A 37 -6.40 0.65 7.46
CA HIS A 37 -6.67 1.81 6.61
C HIS A 37 -5.81 1.79 5.33
N ALA A 38 -4.51 1.47 5.46
CA ALA A 38 -3.62 1.32 4.31
C ALA A 38 -4.06 0.17 3.38
N ASN A 39 -4.64 -0.90 3.92
CA ASN A 39 -5.19 -2.00 3.14
C ASN A 39 -6.48 -1.60 2.41
N GLN A 40 -7.40 -0.89 3.07
CA GLN A 40 -8.62 -0.35 2.46
C GLN A 40 -8.32 0.62 1.33
N LEU A 41 -7.31 1.48 1.50
CA LEU A 41 -6.85 2.37 0.42
C LEU A 41 -6.36 1.58 -0.79
N LEU A 42 -5.53 0.54 -0.58
CA LEU A 42 -5.08 -0.31 -1.68
C LEU A 42 -6.24 -1.01 -2.38
N GLN A 43 -7.28 -1.39 -1.63
CA GLN A 43 -8.47 -2.03 -2.19
C GLN A 43 -9.22 -1.15 -3.19
N GLY A 44 -9.24 0.16 -2.96
CA GLY A 44 -9.79 1.13 -3.89
C GLY A 44 -8.93 1.39 -5.13
N MET A 45 -7.66 0.99 -5.15
CA MET A 45 -6.71 1.29 -6.23
C MET A 45 -6.76 0.26 -7.37
N THR A 46 -7.92 0.09 -7.99
CA THR A 46 -8.14 -0.88 -9.07
C THR A 46 -7.44 -0.53 -10.39
N THR A 47 -7.09 0.74 -10.59
CA THR A 47 -6.50 1.29 -11.83
C THR A 47 -4.99 1.57 -11.74
N LEU A 48 -4.33 1.02 -10.72
CA LEU A 48 -2.89 1.14 -10.48
C LEU A 48 -2.07 0.77 -11.73
N SER A 49 -1.18 1.67 -12.18
CA SER A 49 -0.27 1.38 -13.29
C SER A 49 0.94 0.57 -12.80
N PRO A 50 1.13 -0.69 -13.23
CA PRO A 50 2.28 -1.50 -12.80
C PRO A 50 3.60 -0.84 -13.16
N ARG A 51 3.68 -0.20 -14.34
CA ARG A 51 4.89 0.46 -14.83
C ARG A 51 5.28 1.65 -13.96
N ARG A 52 4.32 2.50 -13.56
CA ARG A 52 4.61 3.64 -12.67
C ARG A 52 4.98 3.16 -11.27
N MET A 53 4.23 2.19 -10.74
CA MET A 53 4.52 1.59 -9.44
C MET A 53 5.92 0.98 -9.40
N GLU A 54 6.32 0.22 -10.43
CA GLU A 54 7.68 -0.31 -10.54
C GLU A 54 8.74 0.80 -10.52
N GLN A 55 8.57 1.85 -11.33
CA GLN A 55 9.51 2.98 -11.36
C GLN A 55 9.65 3.65 -9.99
N LEU A 56 8.55 3.78 -9.25
CA LEU A 56 8.55 4.33 -7.90
C LEU A 56 9.20 3.38 -6.90
N LEU A 57 8.93 2.07 -6.97
CA LEU A 57 9.54 1.06 -6.10
C LEU A 57 11.06 1.02 -6.28
N ARG A 58 11.57 1.13 -7.52
CA ARG A 58 13.01 1.21 -7.80
C ARG A 58 13.65 2.47 -7.19
N LYS A 59 12.92 3.58 -7.13
CA LYS A 59 13.39 4.85 -6.53
C LYS A 59 13.19 4.92 -5.01
N CYS A 60 12.27 4.14 -4.46
CA CYS A 60 11.93 4.15 -3.04
C CYS A 60 13.10 3.61 -2.22
N THR A 61 13.73 4.38 -1.35
CA THR A 61 14.86 3.90 -0.53
C THR A 61 14.41 3.19 0.76
N SER A 62 13.12 3.30 1.11
CA SER A 62 12.56 2.71 2.31
C SER A 62 12.26 1.23 2.13
N VAL A 63 13.09 0.39 2.74
CA VAL A 63 12.87 -1.07 2.76
C VAL A 63 11.56 -1.44 3.47
N LYS A 64 11.16 -0.65 4.49
CA LYS A 64 9.87 -0.81 5.18
C LYS A 64 8.72 -0.70 4.18
N VAL A 65 8.68 0.39 3.40
CA VAL A 65 7.62 0.66 2.42
C VAL A 65 7.58 -0.41 1.33
N ARG A 66 8.74 -0.77 0.76
CA ARG A 66 8.79 -1.83 -0.26
C ARG A 66 8.19 -3.13 0.26
N ARG A 67 8.62 -3.60 1.44
CA ARG A 67 8.14 -4.86 2.02
C ARG A 67 6.65 -4.81 2.32
N LEU A 68 6.18 -3.73 2.95
CA LEU A 68 4.78 -3.58 3.30
C LEU A 68 3.89 -3.51 2.05
N PHE A 69 4.33 -2.79 1.01
CA PHE A 69 3.64 -2.73 -0.28
C PHE A 69 3.46 -4.12 -0.88
N TYR A 70 4.54 -4.90 -1.02
CA TYR A 70 4.45 -6.23 -1.61
C TYR A 70 3.59 -7.18 -0.76
N TRP A 71 3.69 -7.11 0.56
CA TRP A 71 2.86 -7.91 1.47
C TRP A 71 1.37 -7.60 1.29
N MET A 72 0.98 -6.31 1.26
CA MET A 72 -0.41 -5.90 1.06
C MET A 72 -0.92 -6.23 -0.35
N ALA A 73 -0.10 -5.99 -1.38
CA ALA A 73 -0.48 -6.25 -2.77
C ALA A 73 -0.64 -7.76 -3.05
N GLU A 74 0.21 -8.60 -2.46
CA GLU A 74 0.08 -10.06 -2.56
C GLU A 74 -1.17 -10.57 -1.83
N ARG A 75 -1.44 -10.06 -0.62
CA ARG A 75 -2.64 -10.42 0.15
C ARG A 75 -3.94 -10.16 -0.62
N ASN A 76 -4.03 -9.05 -1.34
CA ASN A 76 -5.23 -8.70 -2.11
C ASN A 76 -5.29 -9.38 -3.50
N ASN A 77 -4.26 -10.14 -3.90
CA ASN A 77 -4.22 -10.98 -5.11
C ASN A 77 -4.65 -10.26 -6.42
N TYR A 78 -4.24 -9.01 -6.61
CA TYR A 78 -4.62 -8.26 -7.80
C TYR A 78 -3.96 -8.78 -9.08
N ALA A 79 -4.70 -8.74 -10.20
CA ALA A 79 -4.16 -9.10 -11.51
C ALA A 79 -2.97 -8.24 -11.93
N TRP A 80 -2.93 -6.97 -11.52
CA TRP A 80 -1.84 -6.05 -11.81
C TRP A 80 -0.56 -6.39 -11.03
N PHE A 81 -0.66 -7.03 -9.86
CA PHE A 81 0.50 -7.41 -9.05
C PHE A 81 1.40 -8.40 -9.77
N LYS A 82 0.81 -9.33 -10.55
CA LYS A 82 1.53 -10.30 -11.39
C LYS A 82 2.42 -9.65 -12.45
N LYS A 83 2.19 -8.38 -12.76
CA LYS A 83 2.96 -7.61 -13.75
C LYS A 83 4.14 -6.86 -13.11
N LEU A 84 4.24 -6.82 -11.78
CA LEU A 84 5.36 -6.22 -11.09
C LEU A 84 6.56 -7.17 -11.07
N PRO A 85 7.80 -6.66 -11.15
CA PRO A 85 8.98 -7.50 -10.98
C PRO A 85 9.01 -8.07 -9.56
N ALA A 86 9.60 -9.26 -9.44
CA ALA A 86 9.92 -9.83 -8.14
C ALA A 86 10.78 -8.85 -7.33
N PRO A 87 10.62 -8.76 -5.99
CA PRO A 87 11.34 -7.78 -5.19
C PRO A 87 12.87 -7.83 -5.34
N LYS A 88 13.44 -9.02 -5.60
CA LYS A 88 14.88 -9.22 -5.83
C LYS A 88 15.38 -8.62 -7.15
N ALA A 89 14.49 -8.33 -8.10
CA ALA A 89 14.82 -7.77 -9.42
C ALA A 89 14.68 -6.23 -9.48
N LEU A 90 14.34 -5.58 -8.35
CA LEU A 90 14.24 -4.13 -8.27
C LEU A 90 15.62 -3.45 -8.31
N ASP A 91 16.53 -3.88 -7.45
CA ASP A 91 17.91 -3.38 -7.33
C ASP A 91 18.73 -4.31 -6.41
N ALA A 92 19.99 -3.97 -6.17
CA ALA A 92 20.86 -4.71 -5.25
C ALA A 92 20.36 -4.72 -3.80
N LEU A 93 19.55 -3.72 -3.41
CA LEU A 93 18.95 -3.65 -2.08
C LEU A 93 17.81 -4.67 -1.94
N GLY A 94 17.04 -4.90 -3.01
CA GLY A 94 15.87 -5.76 -3.02
C GLY A 94 14.89 -5.40 -1.89
N LEU A 95 14.70 -6.35 -0.96
CA LEU A 95 13.98 -6.13 0.30
C LEU A 95 14.91 -6.08 1.51
N GLY A 96 16.23 -6.09 1.36
CA GLY A 96 17.18 -6.17 2.48
C GLY A 96 17.06 -7.47 3.30
N SER A 97 17.94 -7.62 4.29
CA SER A 97 18.14 -8.89 5.01
C SER A 97 17.64 -8.90 6.46
N GLY A 98 17.56 -7.75 7.15
CA GLY A 98 17.14 -7.69 8.56
C GLY A 98 15.63 -7.84 8.75
N ASN A 99 15.20 -8.30 9.93
CA ASN A 99 13.79 -8.27 10.33
C ASN A 99 13.37 -6.85 10.70
N ARG A 100 12.11 -6.47 10.45
CA ARG A 100 11.56 -5.17 10.85
C ARG A 100 10.30 -5.35 11.68
N VAL A 101 10.30 -4.78 12.87
CA VAL A 101 9.13 -4.75 13.75
C VAL A 101 8.22 -3.61 13.34
N LEU A 102 7.17 -3.92 12.57
CA LEU A 102 6.13 -2.93 12.23
C LEU A 102 4.92 -3.01 13.17
N ALA A 103 4.71 -4.14 13.83
CA ALA A 103 3.73 -4.32 14.90
C ALA A 103 4.41 -5.04 16.07
N LYS A 104 4.28 -4.49 17.28
CA LYS A 104 4.95 -5.04 18.49
C LYS A 104 4.42 -6.41 18.87
N ASP A 105 3.10 -6.58 18.83
CA ASP A 105 2.40 -7.82 19.15
C ASP A 105 1.91 -8.57 17.90
N GLY A 106 2.58 -8.32 16.77
CA GLY A 106 2.25 -8.94 15.49
C GLY A 106 2.94 -10.28 15.27
N ARG A 107 2.52 -10.97 14.22
CA ARG A 107 3.18 -12.15 13.68
C ARG A 107 4.21 -11.79 12.62
N LEU A 108 5.39 -12.43 12.68
CA LEU A 108 6.44 -12.25 11.69
C LEU A 108 6.09 -12.98 10.39
N ASP A 109 6.00 -12.23 9.29
CA ASP A 109 6.00 -12.78 7.95
C ASP A 109 7.43 -13.16 7.54
N SER A 110 7.67 -14.44 7.24
CA SER A 110 9.00 -14.95 6.90
C SER A 110 9.46 -14.56 5.49
N LYS A 111 8.52 -14.31 4.56
CA LYS A 111 8.80 -13.96 3.15
C LYS A 111 9.30 -12.52 3.04
N TYR A 112 8.62 -11.59 3.70
CA TYR A 112 8.90 -10.16 3.68
C TYR A 112 9.69 -9.70 4.91
N ARG A 113 9.84 -10.55 5.93
CA ARG A 113 10.62 -10.28 7.16
C ARG A 113 10.14 -9.03 7.90
N ILE A 114 8.83 -8.87 7.97
CA ILE A 114 8.13 -7.79 8.68
C ILE A 114 7.13 -8.38 9.65
N THR A 115 6.99 -7.76 10.82
CA THR A 115 5.94 -8.14 11.77
C THR A 115 4.65 -7.41 11.40
N ILE A 116 3.57 -8.17 11.25
CA ILE A 116 2.24 -7.69 10.84
C ILE A 116 1.24 -8.01 11.97
N PRO A 117 0.31 -7.11 12.32
CA PRO A 117 -0.70 -7.38 13.35
C PRO A 117 -1.50 -8.65 13.08
N GLU A 118 -1.92 -9.37 14.13
CA GLU A 118 -2.59 -10.67 13.97
C GLU A 118 -3.93 -10.54 13.21
N GLU A 119 -4.62 -9.40 13.38
CA GLU A 119 -5.91 -9.12 12.73
C GLU A 119 -5.79 -9.09 11.21
N MET A 120 -4.61 -8.74 10.71
CA MET A 120 -4.30 -8.69 9.29
C MET A 120 -4.05 -10.07 8.68
N TRP A 121 -4.06 -11.16 9.44
CA TRP A 121 -3.95 -12.53 8.90
C TRP A 121 -5.31 -13.18 8.70
N THR A 122 -6.24 -12.89 9.60
CA THR A 122 -7.61 -13.38 9.53
C THR A 122 -8.41 -12.52 8.54
N ALA A 123 -9.42 -13.10 7.88
CA ALA A 123 -10.45 -12.26 7.25
C ALA A 123 -11.19 -11.50 8.36
N PRO A 124 -11.68 -10.27 8.15
CA PRO A 124 -12.37 -9.55 9.20
C PRO A 124 -13.50 -10.44 9.73
N ALA A 125 -13.40 -10.84 11.00
CA ALA A 125 -14.51 -11.50 11.66
C ALA A 125 -15.68 -10.52 11.59
N LEU A 126 -16.81 -10.95 11.02
CA LEU A 126 -18.08 -10.25 11.18
C LEU A 126 -18.19 -9.90 12.66
N THR A 127 -18.15 -8.61 12.98
CA THR A 127 -18.42 -8.15 14.33
C THR A 127 -19.87 -8.52 14.60
N THR A 128 -20.08 -9.67 15.24
CA THR A 128 -21.33 -9.94 15.94
C THR A 128 -21.43 -8.85 16.99
N ASP A 129 -22.24 -7.84 16.68
CA ASP A 129 -22.80 -6.96 17.70
C ASP A 129 -23.49 -7.88 18.71
N LYS A 130 -22.82 -8.07 19.85
CA LYS A 130 -23.45 -8.60 21.04
C LYS A 130 -23.59 -7.41 21.97
N SER A 131 -24.45 -6.47 21.59
CA SER A 131 -25.09 -5.57 22.53
C SER A 131 -25.85 -6.43 23.54
N ALA A 132 -25.22 -6.66 24.68
CA ALA A 132 -25.89 -7.07 25.89
C ALA A 132 -26.08 -5.82 26.76
N SER A 133 -27.32 -5.31 26.79
CA SER A 133 -27.96 -4.64 27.94
C SER A 133 -29.44 -4.50 27.62
#